data_AF-A0A7X9CKQ1-F1
#
_entry.id   AF-A0A7X9CKQ1-F1
#
_cell.length_a   1.000
_cell.length_b   1.000
_cell.length_c   1.000
_cell.angle_alpha   90.00
_cell.angle_beta   90.00
_cell.angle_gamma   90.00
#
_symmetry.space_group_name_H-M   'P 1'
#
loop_
_entity.id
_entity.type
_entity.pdbx_description
1 polymer ?
#
loop_
_entity_poly.entity_id
_entity_poly.type
_entity_poly.pdbx_seq_one_letter_code
_entity_poly.pdbx_strand_id
1 'polypeptide(L)'
;MKVEPIEVLENYGERIARLSIYEPLLELKRKREKDNSENPIDYFSLGFITLLFFFENMIIRNREAGVNELAEFFYEINNGKIDLDIEGFRKVARNIINVFRPPSGERNSKTFYNWEKRQEETVYYSLLKASKSDIKSNTQYYTLDEDGLELVFATKEYFSEFQLSINQLLLRKQLEKGEFIGALRQIDEMRLSVENLKDRIFKIKHDINRNIVSEETYKRYRELVEDINIRLVRENEEFDELESFVKDTKDAMEYEIKDEKDKKAYELIIKIDKELDKVHSEHRKLLKESISLKITALEAAQESLYFMGLESFNFKQEITNRLISTPLPLESSRQLIKPFIFLGAHTSWSPISVFEEQRIWGDKDEEKTCKFVEPIDEEVLNEYKEITIQNFRKIMEIILEILGDRNEIELSEVMDYLKLNHEHVLKARTFYDFWIILHQVSPILIDKNEDNHTGLFKEATKLLIGKCKSIKVIESNNILEAN
;
A
#
# COMPACT_ATOMS: atom_id res chain seq x y z
N MET A 1 -29.04 -27.49 -11.15
CA MET A 1 -28.74 -27.17 -9.73
C MET A 1 -29.95 -26.44 -9.17
N LYS A 2 -30.74 -27.08 -8.30
CA LYS A 2 -31.88 -26.42 -7.63
C LYS A 2 -31.37 -25.96 -6.27
N VAL A 3 -31.44 -24.66 -6.00
CA VAL A 3 -31.03 -24.09 -4.72
C VAL A 3 -32.02 -24.57 -3.66
N GLU A 4 -31.53 -25.14 -2.57
CA GLU A 4 -32.39 -25.57 -1.46
C GLU A 4 -32.77 -24.37 -0.58
N PRO A 5 -34.07 -24.16 -0.27
CA PRO A 5 -34.50 -23.02 0.54
C PRO A 5 -33.90 -22.96 1.94
N ILE A 6 -33.54 -24.12 2.50
CA ILE A 6 -32.98 -24.23 3.86
C ILE A 6 -31.55 -23.65 3.89
N GLU A 7 -30.74 -23.96 2.88
CA GLU A 7 -29.38 -23.42 2.74
C GLU A 7 -29.37 -21.90 2.52
N VAL A 8 -30.40 -21.34 1.88
CA VAL A 8 -30.52 -19.89 1.67
C VAL A 8 -30.90 -19.15 2.96
N LEU A 9 -31.71 -19.78 3.81
CA LEU A 9 -32.25 -19.18 5.02
C LEU A 9 -31.37 -19.38 6.25
N GLU A 10 -30.29 -20.16 6.14
CA GLU A 10 -29.33 -20.38 7.22
C GLU A 10 -28.74 -19.04 7.71
N ASN A 11 -28.84 -18.80 9.02
CA ASN A 11 -28.40 -17.57 9.69
C ASN A 11 -29.10 -16.30 9.18
N TYR A 12 -30.33 -16.40 8.67
CA TYR A 12 -31.09 -15.24 8.18
C TYR A 12 -31.24 -14.16 9.24
N GLY A 13 -31.56 -14.56 10.48
CA GLY A 13 -31.71 -13.63 11.60
C GLY A 13 -30.43 -12.86 11.93
N GLU A 14 -29.28 -13.55 11.93
CA GLU A 14 -27.98 -12.93 12.18
C GLU A 14 -27.59 -11.93 11.09
N ARG A 15 -27.89 -12.26 9.82
CA ARG A 15 -27.65 -11.34 8.69
C ARG A 15 -28.52 -10.08 8.79
N ILE A 16 -29.79 -10.21 9.19
CA ILE A 16 -30.66 -9.07 9.43
C ILE A 16 -30.16 -8.25 10.63
N ALA A 17 -29.64 -8.89 11.69
CA ALA A 17 -29.03 -8.18 12.81
C ALA A 17 -27.86 -7.30 12.35
N ARG A 18 -26.93 -7.83 11.55
CA ARG A 18 -25.81 -7.05 10.98
C ARG A 18 -26.28 -5.89 10.10
N LEU A 19 -27.31 -6.10 9.29
CA LEU A 19 -27.89 -5.03 8.47
C LEU A 19 -28.58 -3.94 9.31
N SER A 20 -29.10 -4.31 10.49
CA SER A 20 -29.82 -3.38 11.37
C SER A 20 -28.91 -2.31 11.95
N ILE A 21 -27.61 -2.59 12.08
CA ILE A 21 -26.60 -1.64 12.57
C ILE A 21 -26.49 -0.40 11.66
N TYR A 22 -26.84 -0.51 10.37
CA TYR A 22 -26.82 0.60 9.40
C TYR A 22 -28.03 1.54 9.48
N GLU A 23 -29.12 1.12 10.14
CA GLU A 23 -30.37 1.90 10.18
C GLU A 23 -30.19 3.31 10.73
N PRO A 24 -29.43 3.57 11.83
CA PRO A 24 -29.23 4.93 12.33
C PRO A 24 -28.62 5.87 11.28
N LEU A 25 -27.72 5.38 10.42
CA LEU A 25 -27.18 6.18 9.32
C LEU A 25 -28.24 6.45 8.25
N LEU A 26 -29.07 5.46 7.91
CA LEU A 26 -30.18 5.65 6.98
C LEU A 26 -31.24 6.63 7.51
N GLU A 27 -31.47 6.66 8.83
CA GLU A 27 -32.32 7.65 9.48
C GLU A 27 -31.73 9.06 9.36
N LEU A 28 -30.42 9.21 9.55
CA LEU A 28 -29.72 10.48 9.34
C LEU A 28 -29.84 10.97 7.89
N LYS A 29 -29.76 10.07 6.90
CA LYS A 29 -29.98 10.39 5.48
C LYS A 29 -31.39 10.94 5.20
N ARG A 30 -32.39 10.58 6.00
CA ARG A 30 -33.78 11.07 5.85
C ARG A 30 -33.98 12.47 6.42
N LYS A 31 -33.05 12.99 7.23
CA LYS A 31 -33.14 14.36 7.77
C LYS A 31 -32.91 15.38 6.66
N ARG A 32 -33.75 16.42 6.62
CA ARG A 32 -33.72 17.50 5.62
C ARG A 32 -33.59 18.87 6.28
N GLU A 33 -32.65 19.02 7.20
CA GLU A 33 -32.33 20.34 7.76
C GLU A 33 -31.44 21.11 6.78
N LYS A 34 -31.56 22.44 6.82
CA LYS A 34 -30.77 23.35 5.99
C LYS A 34 -29.83 24.18 6.86
N ASP A 35 -28.72 24.61 6.28
CA ASP A 35 -27.80 25.57 6.90
C ASP A 35 -28.33 27.02 6.81
N ASN A 36 -27.57 27.99 7.33
CA ASN A 36 -27.96 29.40 7.32
C ASN A 36 -28.04 29.99 5.88
N SER A 37 -27.38 29.35 4.93
CA SER A 37 -27.39 29.68 3.49
C SER A 37 -28.43 28.86 2.68
N GLU A 38 -29.37 28.19 3.36
CA GLU A 38 -30.42 27.32 2.80
C GLU A 38 -29.97 26.05 2.06
N ASN A 39 -28.70 25.67 2.15
CA ASN A 39 -28.19 24.41 1.59
C ASN A 39 -28.55 23.23 2.50
N PRO A 40 -28.86 22.05 1.94
CA PRO A 40 -29.16 20.87 2.74
C PRO A 40 -27.91 20.37 3.47
N ILE A 41 -28.05 20.11 4.77
CA ILE A 41 -26.97 19.54 5.59
C ILE A 41 -26.91 18.03 5.33
N ASP A 42 -25.74 17.52 4.95
CA ASP A 42 -25.51 16.10 4.76
C ASP A 42 -25.29 15.38 6.10
N TYR A 43 -26.39 15.07 6.78
CA TYR A 43 -26.41 14.34 8.04
C TYR A 43 -25.87 12.91 7.93
N PHE A 44 -25.94 12.28 6.75
CA PHE A 44 -25.41 10.94 6.57
C PHE A 44 -23.89 10.95 6.66
N SER A 45 -23.25 11.85 5.91
CA SER A 45 -21.79 11.99 5.91
C SER A 45 -21.28 12.45 7.27
N LEU A 46 -21.93 13.44 7.90
CA LEU A 46 -21.56 13.89 9.26
C LEU A 46 -21.77 12.79 10.31
N GLY A 47 -22.82 11.99 10.16
CA GLY A 47 -23.07 10.80 10.98
C GLY A 47 -21.93 9.80 10.90
N PHE A 48 -21.48 9.50 9.68
CA PHE A 48 -20.36 8.58 9.49
C PHE A 48 -19.04 9.15 10.05
N ILE A 49 -18.76 10.44 9.81
CA ILE A 49 -17.59 11.14 10.37
C ILE A 49 -17.61 11.08 11.91
N THR A 50 -18.78 11.19 12.53
CA THR A 50 -18.93 11.06 13.99
C THR A 50 -18.46 9.70 14.49
N LEU A 51 -18.79 8.60 13.80
CA LEU A 51 -18.33 7.27 14.19
C LEU A 51 -16.80 7.16 14.08
N LEU A 52 -16.21 7.72 13.02
CA LEU A 52 -14.75 7.77 12.85
C LEU A 52 -14.07 8.60 13.96
N PHE A 53 -14.66 9.74 14.33
CA PHE A 53 -14.17 10.59 15.42
C PHE A 53 -14.12 9.83 16.74
N PHE A 54 -15.18 9.11 17.10
CA PHE A 54 -15.17 8.30 18.34
C PHE A 54 -14.22 7.11 18.26
N PHE A 55 -14.00 6.54 17.07
CA PHE A 55 -13.03 5.48 16.85
C PHE A 55 -11.59 5.94 17.09
N GLU A 56 -11.18 7.06 16.49
CA GLU A 56 -9.82 7.61 16.66
C GLU A 56 -9.56 8.02 18.13
N ASN A 57 -10.55 8.63 18.80
CA ASN A 57 -10.45 8.93 20.23
C ASN A 57 -10.29 7.65 21.08
N MET A 58 -10.92 6.54 20.69
CA MET A 58 -10.76 5.26 21.36
C MET A 58 -9.33 4.70 21.20
N ILE A 59 -8.72 4.83 20.02
CA ILE A 59 -7.33 4.40 19.74
C ILE A 59 -6.34 5.20 20.59
N ILE A 60 -6.48 6.53 20.60
CA ILE A 60 -5.60 7.45 21.34
C ILE A 60 -5.87 7.37 22.87
N ARG A 61 -6.85 6.56 23.30
CA ARG A 61 -7.31 6.39 24.69
C ARG A 61 -7.84 7.70 25.30
N ASN A 62 -8.31 8.61 24.47
CA ASN A 62 -9.02 9.81 24.91
C ASN A 62 -10.44 9.41 25.35
N ARG A 63 -10.78 9.73 26.61
CA ARG A 63 -12.09 9.39 27.20
C ARG A 63 -13.02 10.59 27.36
N GLU A 64 -12.57 11.77 26.90
CA GLU A 64 -13.27 13.05 27.03
C GLU A 64 -13.88 13.48 25.68
N ALA A 65 -14.50 12.54 24.96
CA ALA A 65 -15.19 12.83 23.70
C ALA A 65 -16.70 12.95 23.91
N GLY A 66 -17.24 14.16 23.74
CA GLY A 66 -18.64 14.50 23.95
C GLY A 66 -19.22 15.35 22.82
N VAL A 67 -20.36 15.99 23.07
CA VAL A 67 -21.07 16.80 22.07
C VAL A 67 -20.26 18.05 21.68
N ASN A 68 -19.54 18.64 22.64
CA ASN A 68 -18.80 19.89 22.43
C ASN A 68 -17.56 19.63 21.57
N GLU A 69 -16.81 18.59 21.91
CA GLU A 69 -15.58 18.19 21.20
C GLU A 69 -15.89 17.74 19.77
N LEU A 70 -17.01 17.03 19.57
CA LEU A 70 -17.48 16.69 18.21
C LEU A 70 -17.87 17.92 17.40
N ALA A 71 -18.48 18.93 18.03
CA ALA A 71 -18.86 20.17 17.35
C ALA A 71 -17.65 21.01 16.96
N GLU A 72 -16.64 21.09 17.83
CA GLU A 72 -15.35 21.73 17.54
C GLU A 72 -14.65 21.02 16.38
N PHE A 73 -14.61 19.68 16.41
CA PHE A 73 -14.06 18.89 15.31
C PHE A 73 -14.78 19.14 13.98
N PHE A 74 -16.12 19.18 13.98
CA PHE A 74 -16.87 19.53 12.77
C PHE A 74 -16.57 20.94 12.27
N TYR A 75 -16.42 21.90 13.17
CA TYR A 75 -16.07 23.27 12.81
C TYR A 75 -14.68 23.36 12.15
N GLU A 76 -13.70 22.62 12.67
CA GLU A 76 -12.34 22.56 12.12
C GLU A 76 -12.30 21.94 10.72
N ILE A 77 -13.00 20.82 10.49
CA ILE A 77 -12.97 20.14 9.17
C ILE A 77 -13.83 20.83 8.10
N ASN A 78 -14.74 21.72 8.50
CA ASN A 78 -15.75 22.30 7.62
C ASN A 78 -15.15 23.14 6.47
N ASN A 79 -14.01 23.80 6.69
CA ASN A 79 -13.32 24.65 5.69
C ASN A 79 -14.26 25.60 4.91
N GLY A 80 -15.34 26.08 5.56
CA GLY A 80 -16.33 26.98 4.96
C GLY A 80 -17.37 26.32 4.04
N LYS A 81 -17.50 24.99 4.02
CA LYS A 81 -18.45 24.28 3.15
C LYS A 81 -19.91 24.34 3.63
N ILE A 82 -20.12 24.29 4.95
CA ILE A 82 -21.43 24.37 5.60
C ILE A 82 -21.50 25.70 6.35
N ASP A 83 -22.54 26.49 6.09
CA ASP A 83 -22.72 27.78 6.75
C ASP A 83 -23.41 27.63 8.11
N LEU A 84 -22.63 27.26 9.13
CA LEU A 84 -23.05 27.13 10.51
C LEU A 84 -22.00 27.71 11.46
N ASP A 85 -22.47 28.33 12.54
CA ASP A 85 -21.64 28.71 13.67
C ASP A 85 -21.38 27.51 14.60
N ILE A 86 -20.54 27.72 15.61
CA ILE A 86 -20.20 26.65 16.58
C ILE A 86 -21.45 26.14 17.32
N GLU A 87 -22.46 26.98 17.57
CA GLU A 87 -23.73 26.57 18.17
C GLU A 87 -24.57 25.72 17.22
N GLY A 88 -24.60 26.06 15.93
CA GLY A 88 -25.17 25.25 14.85
C GLY A 88 -24.54 23.87 14.79
N PHE A 89 -23.21 23.78 14.82
CA PHE A 89 -22.50 22.49 14.86
C PHE A 89 -22.77 21.71 16.15
N ARG A 90 -22.92 22.36 17.31
CA ARG A 90 -23.35 21.69 18.55
C ARG A 90 -24.74 21.08 18.41
N LYS A 91 -25.68 21.76 17.74
CA LYS A 91 -27.01 21.22 17.45
C LYS A 91 -26.94 19.99 16.54
N VAL A 92 -26.13 20.06 15.49
CA VAL A 92 -25.90 18.93 14.56
C VAL A 92 -25.28 17.74 15.28
N ALA A 93 -24.22 17.96 16.06
CA ALA A 93 -23.56 16.94 16.87
C ALA A 93 -24.55 16.25 17.83
N ARG A 94 -25.36 17.03 18.55
CA ARG A 94 -26.41 16.50 19.44
C ARG A 94 -27.46 15.69 18.68
N ASN A 95 -27.89 16.17 17.51
CA ASN A 95 -28.86 15.49 16.66
C ASN A 95 -28.35 14.15 16.13
N ILE A 96 -27.05 14.01 15.89
CA ILE A 96 -26.42 12.77 15.44
C ILE A 96 -26.28 11.80 16.62
N ILE A 97 -25.73 12.26 17.74
CA ILE A 97 -25.55 11.45 18.96
C ILE A 97 -26.89 10.88 19.44
N ASN A 98 -27.96 11.68 19.41
CA ASN A 98 -29.30 11.22 19.81
C ASN A 98 -29.87 10.10 18.92
N VAL A 99 -29.47 10.02 17.65
CA VAL A 99 -29.88 8.94 16.74
C VAL A 99 -29.06 7.68 17.00
N PHE A 100 -27.76 7.83 17.26
CA PHE A 100 -26.89 6.71 17.60
C PHE A 100 -27.15 6.14 18.99
N ARG A 101 -27.63 6.99 19.89
CA ARG A 101 -28.05 6.62 21.23
C ARG A 101 -29.19 7.52 21.72
N PRO A 102 -30.42 7.00 21.77
CA PRO A 102 -31.55 7.74 22.29
C PRO A 102 -31.32 8.26 23.72
N PRO A 103 -31.84 9.45 24.05
CA PRO A 103 -31.70 10.03 25.39
C PRO A 103 -32.42 9.24 26.49
N SER A 104 -33.31 8.31 26.14
CA SER A 104 -33.92 7.35 27.08
C SER A 104 -32.93 6.31 27.62
N GLY A 105 -31.76 6.16 26.98
CA GLY A 105 -30.78 5.13 27.31
C GLY A 105 -31.15 3.73 26.81
N GLU A 106 -32.30 3.59 26.12
CA GLU A 106 -32.72 2.35 25.50
C GLU A 106 -31.86 2.05 24.26
N ARG A 107 -31.58 0.75 24.03
CA ARG A 107 -30.90 0.30 22.81
C ARG A 107 -31.85 0.47 21.63
N ASN A 108 -31.30 0.83 20.47
CA ASN A 108 -32.07 0.85 19.24
C ASN A 108 -32.55 -0.58 18.95
N SER A 109 -33.74 -0.71 18.38
CA SER A 109 -34.35 -2.02 18.12
C SER A 109 -34.97 -2.09 16.75
N LYS A 110 -34.89 -3.25 16.11
CA LYS A 110 -35.60 -3.53 14.86
C LYS A 110 -36.34 -4.85 14.95
N THR A 111 -37.65 -4.79 14.73
CA THR A 111 -38.51 -5.97 14.63
C THR A 111 -38.61 -6.40 13.18
N PHE A 112 -38.43 -7.69 12.91
CA PHE A 112 -38.53 -8.27 11.57
C PHE A 112 -39.07 -9.70 11.65
N TYR A 113 -39.59 -10.18 10.53
CA TYR A 113 -40.04 -11.57 10.40
C TYR A 113 -38.85 -12.47 10.03
N ASN A 114 -38.45 -13.37 10.93
CA ASN A 114 -37.39 -14.32 10.67
C ASN A 114 -37.94 -15.50 9.84
N TRP A 115 -37.54 -15.59 8.57
CA TRP A 115 -38.00 -16.64 7.64
C TRP A 115 -37.44 -18.03 7.94
N GLU A 116 -36.32 -18.12 8.66
CA GLU A 116 -35.73 -19.38 9.13
C GLU A 116 -36.55 -19.97 10.29
N LYS A 117 -36.88 -19.14 11.29
CA LYS A 117 -37.66 -19.55 12.49
C LYS A 117 -39.17 -19.40 12.34
N ARG A 118 -39.65 -18.74 11.27
CA ARG A 118 -41.06 -18.40 10.97
C ARG A 118 -41.79 -17.61 12.08
N GLN A 119 -41.08 -16.72 12.75
CA GLN A 119 -41.62 -15.88 13.83
C GLN A 119 -41.07 -14.45 13.74
N GLU A 120 -41.78 -13.50 14.36
CA GLU A 120 -41.24 -12.15 14.55
C GLU A 120 -40.13 -12.18 15.60
N GLU A 121 -39.00 -11.56 15.27
CA GLU A 121 -37.82 -11.44 16.12
C GLU A 121 -37.46 -9.96 16.21
N THR A 122 -37.00 -9.53 17.39
CA THR A 122 -36.53 -8.16 17.60
C THR A 122 -35.06 -8.21 17.96
N VAL A 123 -34.23 -7.50 17.19
CA VAL A 123 -32.81 -7.34 17.47
C VAL A 123 -32.58 -5.96 18.07
N TYR A 124 -31.75 -5.93 19.10
CA TYR A 124 -31.31 -4.71 19.77
C TYR A 124 -29.86 -4.43 19.43
N TYR A 125 -29.52 -3.16 19.15
CA TYR A 125 -28.18 -2.72 18.81
C TYR A 125 -27.89 -1.32 19.37
N SER A 126 -26.62 -0.99 19.58
CA SER A 126 -26.19 0.32 20.07
C SER A 126 -24.87 0.71 19.42
N LEU A 127 -24.80 1.91 18.84
CA LEU A 127 -23.56 2.39 18.21
C LEU A 127 -22.63 3.10 19.20
N LEU A 128 -23.20 3.73 20.24
CA LEU A 128 -22.47 4.48 21.26
C LEU A 128 -22.92 4.06 22.66
N LYS A 129 -21.97 3.99 23.59
CA LYS A 129 -22.21 3.78 25.03
C LYS A 129 -21.73 4.97 25.86
N ALA A 130 -22.27 5.09 27.08
CA ALA A 130 -21.86 6.13 28.02
C ALA A 130 -20.51 5.74 28.61
N SER A 131 -19.60 6.68 28.62
CA SER A 131 -18.37 6.60 29.41
C SER A 131 -18.59 7.36 30.72
N LYS A 132 -17.66 8.26 31.08
CA LYS A 132 -17.76 9.13 32.24
C LYS A 132 -18.77 10.27 32.03
N SER A 133 -19.34 10.74 33.13
CA SER A 133 -20.17 11.95 33.17
C SER A 133 -19.54 12.92 34.16
N ASP A 134 -19.34 14.16 33.76
CA ASP A 134 -18.91 15.21 34.68
C ASP A 134 -20.13 15.97 35.19
N ILE A 135 -20.45 15.71 36.47
CA ILE A 135 -21.61 16.29 37.17
C ILE A 135 -21.46 17.81 37.32
N LYS A 136 -20.24 18.36 37.28
CA LYS A 136 -19.99 19.81 37.44
C LYS A 136 -20.26 20.60 36.16
N SER A 137 -19.97 20.02 35.00
CA SER A 137 -20.17 20.64 33.69
C SER A 137 -21.43 20.17 32.96
N ASN A 138 -22.20 19.24 33.56
CA ASN A 138 -23.35 18.57 32.94
C ASN A 138 -23.00 17.98 31.56
N THR A 139 -21.77 17.48 31.41
CA THR A 139 -21.25 16.97 30.14
C THR A 139 -21.19 15.44 30.19
N GLN A 140 -21.81 14.82 29.19
CA GLN A 140 -21.81 13.38 29.00
C GLN A 140 -20.81 12.99 27.92
N TYR A 141 -19.89 12.09 28.25
CA TYR A 141 -18.95 11.52 27.29
C TYR A 141 -19.44 10.18 26.73
N TYR A 142 -19.09 9.94 25.48
CA TYR A 142 -19.51 8.77 24.71
C TYR A 142 -18.29 8.03 24.15
N THR A 143 -18.44 6.72 23.98
CA THR A 143 -17.46 5.85 23.32
C THR A 143 -18.21 4.92 22.38
N LEU A 144 -17.54 4.43 21.33
CA LEU A 144 -18.13 3.40 20.48
C LEU A 144 -18.48 2.15 21.29
N ASP A 145 -19.65 1.60 21.01
CA ASP A 145 -20.05 0.29 21.49
C ASP A 145 -19.72 -0.79 20.43
N GLU A 146 -19.89 -2.06 20.77
CA GLU A 146 -19.48 -3.19 19.91
C GLU A 146 -20.09 -3.13 18.50
N ASP A 147 -21.39 -2.82 18.37
CA ASP A 147 -22.04 -2.70 17.07
C ASP A 147 -21.54 -1.47 16.28
N GLY A 148 -21.20 -0.38 16.99
CA GLY A 148 -20.60 0.81 16.38
C GLY A 148 -19.20 0.54 15.82
N LEU A 149 -18.41 -0.28 16.52
CA LEU A 149 -17.12 -0.76 16.02
C LEU A 149 -17.32 -1.67 14.81
N GLU A 150 -18.28 -2.60 14.85
CA GLU A 150 -18.58 -3.49 13.71
C GLU A 150 -18.90 -2.68 12.44
N LEU A 151 -19.67 -1.60 12.54
CA LEU A 151 -20.00 -0.73 11.41
C LEU A 151 -18.79 0.05 10.88
N VAL A 152 -17.96 0.61 11.78
CA VAL A 152 -16.74 1.32 11.38
C VAL A 152 -15.77 0.35 10.70
N PHE A 153 -15.60 -0.86 11.24
CA PHE A 153 -14.78 -1.87 10.62
C PHE A 153 -15.34 -2.27 9.25
N ALA A 154 -16.66 -2.44 9.12
CA ALA A 154 -17.31 -2.86 7.86
C ALA A 154 -17.11 -1.88 6.70
N THR A 155 -16.79 -0.61 7.01
CA THR A 155 -16.72 0.50 6.05
C THR A 155 -15.30 1.00 5.79
N LYS A 156 -14.36 0.78 6.71
CA LYS A 156 -12.93 1.04 6.50
C LYS A 156 -12.29 -0.21 5.85
N GLU A 157 -11.26 -0.04 5.01
CA GLU A 157 -10.34 -1.13 4.63
C GLU A 157 -9.67 -1.82 5.85
N TYR A 158 -9.92 -1.31 7.06
CA TYR A 158 -9.42 -1.77 8.35
C TYR A 158 -9.83 -3.20 8.68
N PHE A 159 -10.97 -3.70 8.17
CA PHE A 159 -11.30 -5.12 8.37
C PHE A 159 -10.25 -6.03 7.75
N SER A 160 -9.71 -5.72 6.57
CA SER A 160 -8.64 -6.55 5.98
C SER A 160 -7.30 -6.38 6.69
N GLU A 161 -7.11 -5.23 7.35
CA GLU A 161 -5.81 -4.73 7.79
C GLU A 161 -5.47 -5.04 9.25
N PHE A 162 -6.49 -5.24 10.09
CA PHE A 162 -6.35 -5.61 11.51
C PHE A 162 -7.07 -6.91 11.86
N GLN A 163 -7.61 -7.62 10.85
CA GLN A 163 -8.27 -8.92 11.02
C GLN A 163 -7.40 -9.88 11.84
N LEU A 164 -6.09 -9.93 11.53
CA LEU A 164 -5.17 -10.82 12.23
C LEU A 164 -4.99 -10.45 13.70
N SER A 165 -4.73 -9.17 14.00
CA SER A 165 -4.58 -8.68 15.39
C SER A 165 -5.88 -8.82 16.23
N ILE A 166 -7.04 -8.60 15.62
CA ILE A 166 -8.34 -8.81 16.29
C ILE A 166 -8.54 -10.30 16.62
N ASN A 167 -8.22 -11.17 15.66
CA ASN A 167 -8.35 -12.61 15.82
C ASN A 167 -7.38 -13.14 16.89
N GLN A 168 -6.15 -12.62 16.97
CA GLN A 168 -5.18 -12.96 18.01
C GLN A 168 -5.69 -12.57 19.40
N LEU A 169 -6.26 -11.37 19.55
CA LEU A 169 -6.80 -10.90 20.82
C LEU A 169 -8.04 -11.70 21.25
N LEU A 170 -8.91 -12.04 20.30
CA LEU A 170 -10.08 -12.88 20.55
C LEU A 170 -9.68 -14.32 20.93
N LEU A 171 -8.66 -14.88 20.26
CA LEU A 171 -8.09 -16.19 20.59
C LEU A 171 -7.57 -16.20 22.03
N ARG A 172 -6.76 -15.19 22.41
CA ARG A 172 -6.26 -15.03 23.79
C ARG A 172 -7.42 -15.03 24.79
N LYS A 173 -8.48 -14.27 24.49
CA LYS A 173 -9.63 -14.14 25.40
C LYS A 173 -10.46 -15.43 25.52
N GLN A 174 -10.60 -16.18 24.44
CA GLN A 174 -11.29 -17.47 24.43
C GLN A 174 -10.51 -18.53 25.22
N LEU A 175 -9.18 -18.55 25.07
CA LEU A 175 -8.31 -19.44 25.83
C LEU A 175 -8.34 -19.13 27.34
N GLU A 176 -8.30 -17.86 27.74
CA GLU A 176 -8.49 -17.46 29.15
C GLU A 176 -9.80 -17.96 29.76
N LYS A 177 -10.87 -18.04 28.95
CA LYS A 177 -12.20 -18.51 29.37
C LYS A 177 -12.37 -20.04 29.28
N GLY A 178 -11.39 -20.75 28.71
CA GLY A 178 -11.50 -22.19 28.43
C GLY A 178 -12.41 -22.55 27.24
N GLU A 179 -12.71 -21.60 26.35
CA GLU A 179 -13.57 -21.79 25.17
C GLU A 179 -12.78 -22.32 23.96
N PHE A 180 -12.28 -23.56 24.04
CA PHE A 180 -11.35 -24.13 23.03
C PHE A 180 -11.95 -24.31 21.62
N ILE A 181 -13.25 -24.56 21.51
CA ILE A 181 -13.90 -24.70 20.19
C ILE A 181 -13.97 -23.35 19.47
N GLY A 182 -14.24 -22.28 20.21
CA GLY A 182 -14.20 -20.91 19.68
C GLY A 182 -12.80 -20.52 19.24
N ALA A 183 -11.80 -20.86 20.07
CA ALA A 183 -10.38 -20.65 19.79
C ALA A 183 -9.93 -21.31 18.47
N LEU A 184 -10.34 -22.55 18.21
CA LEU A 184 -10.04 -23.23 16.94
C LEU A 184 -10.63 -22.50 15.74
N ARG A 185 -11.88 -22.04 15.83
CA ARG A 185 -12.50 -21.24 14.76
C ARG A 185 -11.71 -19.95 14.51
N GLN A 186 -11.21 -19.35 15.58
CA GLN A 186 -10.40 -18.14 15.48
C GLN A 186 -9.08 -18.38 14.73
N ILE A 187 -8.44 -19.53 14.95
CA ILE A 187 -7.23 -19.92 14.21
C ILE A 187 -7.53 -20.13 12.73
N ASP A 188 -8.66 -20.76 12.39
CA ASP A 188 -9.06 -20.92 10.99
C ASP A 188 -9.31 -19.55 10.31
N GLU A 189 -9.91 -18.59 11.01
CA GLU A 189 -10.07 -17.21 10.51
C GLU A 189 -8.71 -16.50 10.35
N MET A 190 -7.75 -16.73 11.25
CA MET A 190 -6.38 -16.23 11.09
C MET A 190 -5.70 -16.84 9.86
N ARG A 191 -5.87 -18.15 9.60
CA ARG A 191 -5.30 -18.80 8.41
C ARG A 191 -5.80 -18.16 7.12
N LEU A 192 -7.12 -17.95 6.99
CA LEU A 192 -7.71 -17.28 5.83
C LEU A 192 -7.20 -15.84 5.67
N SER A 193 -6.99 -15.14 6.79
CA SER A 193 -6.43 -13.78 6.79
C SER A 193 -4.99 -13.76 6.27
N VAL A 194 -4.16 -14.72 6.68
CA VAL A 194 -2.77 -14.91 6.20
C VAL A 194 -2.75 -15.24 4.70
N GLU A 195 -3.65 -16.10 4.22
CA GLU A 195 -3.78 -16.41 2.78
C GLU A 195 -4.17 -15.17 1.96
N ASN A 196 -5.15 -14.39 2.42
CA ASN A 196 -5.53 -13.13 1.75
C ASN A 196 -4.37 -12.12 1.71
N LEU A 197 -3.60 -12.04 2.80
CA LEU A 197 -2.44 -11.14 2.88
C LEU A 197 -1.34 -11.57 1.90
N LYS A 198 -1.12 -12.88 1.73
CA LYS A 198 -0.23 -13.42 0.70
C LYS A 198 -0.64 -12.99 -0.70
N ASP A 199 -1.91 -13.14 -1.06
CA ASP A 199 -2.42 -12.75 -2.37
C ASP A 199 -2.29 -11.23 -2.61
N ARG A 200 -2.48 -10.43 -1.56
CA ARG A 200 -2.28 -8.97 -1.63
C ARG A 200 -0.81 -8.61 -1.86
N ILE A 201 0.12 -9.22 -1.13
CA ILE A 201 1.57 -9.04 -1.34
C ILE A 201 1.98 -9.44 -2.76
N PHE A 202 1.43 -10.55 -3.27
CA PHE A 202 1.71 -11.02 -4.62
C PHE A 202 1.23 -10.03 -5.70
N LYS A 203 0.03 -9.46 -5.54
CA LYS A 203 -0.49 -8.40 -6.42
C LYS A 203 0.36 -7.14 -6.36
N ILE A 204 0.71 -6.68 -5.16
CA ILE A 204 1.59 -5.52 -4.97
C ILE A 204 2.93 -5.73 -5.65
N LYS A 205 3.53 -6.92 -5.50
CA LYS A 205 4.78 -7.27 -6.18
C LYS A 205 4.67 -7.15 -7.70
N HIS A 206 3.58 -7.66 -8.28
CA HIS A 206 3.34 -7.58 -9.72
C HIS A 206 3.07 -6.13 -10.18
N ASP A 207 2.30 -5.37 -9.41
CA ASP A 207 2.01 -3.97 -9.70
C ASP A 207 3.26 -3.09 -9.60
N ILE A 208 4.13 -3.35 -8.62
CA ILE A 208 5.44 -2.69 -8.52
C ILE A 208 6.22 -2.98 -9.81
N ASN A 209 6.41 -4.26 -10.17
CA ASN A 209 7.13 -4.61 -11.38
C ASN A 209 6.57 -3.98 -12.67
N ARG A 210 5.25 -3.72 -12.74
CA ARG A 210 4.59 -3.12 -13.92
C ARG A 210 4.58 -1.58 -13.92
N ASN A 211 4.45 -0.94 -12.76
CA ASN A 211 4.06 0.49 -12.68
C ASN A 211 5.15 1.41 -12.09
N ILE A 212 6.37 0.92 -11.84
CA ILE A 212 7.51 1.66 -11.20
C ILE A 212 7.88 2.99 -11.88
N VAL A 213 7.41 3.26 -13.08
CA VAL A 213 8.03 4.23 -14.00
C VAL A 213 7.81 5.70 -13.61
N SER A 214 7.01 6.01 -12.59
CA SER A 214 6.91 7.37 -12.02
C SER A 214 7.36 7.42 -10.56
N GLU A 215 8.09 8.48 -10.20
CA GLU A 215 8.62 8.71 -8.85
C GLU A 215 7.53 8.85 -7.79
N GLU A 216 6.37 9.42 -8.16
CA GLU A 216 5.19 9.50 -7.30
C GLU A 216 4.63 8.10 -6.99
N THR A 217 4.58 7.23 -8.00
CA THR A 217 4.11 5.84 -7.85
C THR A 217 5.12 5.00 -7.07
N TYR A 218 6.42 5.19 -7.32
CA TYR A 218 7.49 4.58 -6.52
C TYR A 218 7.38 4.95 -5.03
N LYS A 219 7.23 6.25 -4.73
CA LYS A 219 7.11 6.73 -3.36
C LYS A 219 5.88 6.14 -2.65
N ARG A 220 4.73 6.11 -3.35
CA ARG A 220 3.50 5.50 -2.84
C ARG A 220 3.65 4.01 -2.54
N TYR A 221 4.26 3.24 -3.44
CA TYR A 221 4.47 1.80 -3.22
C TYR A 221 5.53 1.53 -2.14
N ARG A 222 6.56 2.37 -2.05
CA ARG A 222 7.55 2.30 -0.98
C ARG A 222 6.91 2.49 0.39
N GLU A 223 6.11 3.55 0.56
CA GLU A 223 5.38 3.81 1.80
C GLU A 223 4.44 2.63 2.14
N LEU A 224 3.70 2.13 1.14
CA LEU A 224 2.81 0.99 1.31
C LEU A 224 3.53 -0.30 1.75
N VAL A 225 4.67 -0.64 1.11
CA VAL A 225 5.47 -1.82 1.47
C VAL A 225 6.15 -1.65 2.83
N GLU A 226 6.55 -0.43 3.16
CA GLU A 226 7.12 -0.10 4.47
C GLU A 226 6.10 -0.27 5.60
N ASP A 227 4.87 0.21 5.39
CA ASP A 227 3.75 0.05 6.32
C ASP A 227 3.37 -1.42 6.53
N ILE A 228 3.31 -2.21 5.46
CA ILE A 228 3.07 -3.66 5.55
C ILE A 228 4.18 -4.34 6.35
N ASN A 229 5.45 -4.00 6.11
CA ASN A 229 6.56 -4.61 6.83
C ASN A 229 6.54 -4.28 8.33
N ILE A 230 6.35 -3.02 8.70
CA ILE A 230 6.27 -2.61 10.11
C ILE A 230 5.16 -3.38 10.82
N ARG A 231 4.02 -3.56 10.14
CA ARG A 231 2.88 -4.30 10.67
C ARG A 231 3.17 -5.79 10.85
N LEU A 232 3.68 -6.45 9.81
CA LEU A 232 4.00 -7.88 9.88
C LEU A 232 5.06 -8.18 10.96
N VAL A 233 5.99 -7.26 11.22
CA VAL A 233 6.95 -7.41 12.33
C VAL A 233 6.22 -7.39 13.67
N ARG A 234 5.35 -6.41 13.92
CA ARG A 234 4.56 -6.33 15.16
C ARG A 234 3.65 -7.54 15.34
N GLU A 235 2.96 -7.96 14.28
CA GLU A 235 2.10 -9.14 14.31
C GLU A 235 2.90 -10.43 14.60
N ASN A 236 4.14 -10.54 14.09
CA ASN A 236 5.00 -11.68 14.40
C ASN A 236 5.39 -11.70 15.88
N GLU A 237 5.70 -10.55 16.49
CA GLU A 237 5.94 -10.45 17.94
C GLU A 237 4.69 -10.85 18.74
N GLU A 238 3.50 -10.41 18.32
CA GLU A 238 2.23 -10.80 18.93
C GLU A 238 1.95 -12.31 18.80
N PHE A 239 2.31 -12.93 17.67
CA PHE A 239 2.25 -14.39 17.52
C PHE A 239 3.22 -15.11 18.45
N ASP A 240 4.47 -14.64 18.59
CA ASP A 240 5.45 -15.23 19.49
C ASP A 240 4.94 -15.20 20.95
N GLU A 241 4.31 -14.09 21.37
CA GLU A 241 3.63 -13.99 22.67
C GLU A 241 2.44 -14.96 22.78
N LEU A 242 1.62 -15.07 21.75
CA LEU A 242 0.44 -15.93 21.76
C LEU A 242 0.82 -17.41 21.81
N GLU A 243 1.85 -17.82 21.07
CA GLU A 243 2.43 -19.18 21.10
C GLU A 243 2.92 -19.51 22.51
N SER A 244 3.64 -18.57 23.16
CA SER A 244 4.08 -18.76 24.55
C SER A 244 2.91 -18.93 25.51
N PHE A 245 1.84 -18.15 25.34
CA PHE A 245 0.64 -18.25 26.15
C PHE A 245 -0.11 -19.57 25.96
N VAL A 246 -0.19 -20.09 24.73
CA VAL A 246 -0.80 -21.40 24.46
C VAL A 246 0.02 -22.52 25.10
N LYS A 247 1.34 -22.46 25.02
CA LYS A 247 2.24 -23.42 25.69
C LYS A 247 2.09 -23.39 27.20
N ASP A 248 2.07 -22.21 27.81
CA ASP A 248 1.86 -22.07 29.25
C ASP A 248 0.49 -22.64 29.68
N THR A 249 -0.56 -22.41 28.88
CA THR A 249 -1.91 -22.94 29.15
C THR A 249 -1.95 -24.46 29.01
N LYS A 250 -1.25 -25.01 28.02
CA LYS A 250 -1.10 -26.46 27.80
C LYS A 250 -0.38 -27.12 28.97
N ASP A 251 0.74 -26.56 29.39
CA ASP A 251 1.54 -27.08 30.50
C ASP A 251 0.75 -27.01 31.82
N ALA A 252 0.03 -25.91 32.07
CA ALA A 252 -0.84 -25.79 33.24
C ALA A 252 -1.93 -26.87 33.28
N MET A 253 -2.55 -27.19 32.14
CA MET A 253 -3.57 -28.23 32.07
C MET A 253 -3.02 -29.65 32.17
N GLU A 254 -1.77 -29.90 31.78
CA GLU A 254 -1.13 -31.21 31.91
C GLU A 254 -1.09 -31.70 33.36
N TYR A 255 -0.91 -30.80 34.33
CA TYR A 255 -0.86 -31.12 35.76
C TYR A 255 -2.25 -31.27 36.43
N GLU A 256 -3.33 -30.85 35.77
CA GLU A 256 -4.70 -30.83 36.35
C GLU A 256 -5.62 -31.96 35.87
N ILE A 257 -5.14 -32.86 35.00
CA ILE A 257 -5.96 -33.91 34.38
C ILE A 257 -6.50 -34.89 35.44
N LYS A 258 -7.81 -34.81 35.75
CA LYS A 258 -8.49 -35.73 36.67
C LYS A 258 -9.74 -36.37 36.08
N ASP A 259 -10.42 -35.73 35.12
CA ASP A 259 -11.66 -36.20 34.50
C ASP A 259 -11.54 -36.48 32.98
N GLU A 260 -12.50 -37.22 32.41
CA GLU A 260 -12.61 -37.49 30.96
C GLU A 260 -12.90 -36.21 30.15
N LYS A 261 -13.54 -35.21 30.76
CA LYS A 261 -13.76 -33.90 30.15
C LYS A 261 -12.46 -33.11 30.02
N ASP A 262 -11.58 -33.20 31.01
CA ASP A 262 -10.28 -32.51 31.01
C ASP A 262 -9.38 -33.08 29.92
N LYS A 263 -9.44 -34.39 29.66
CA LYS A 263 -8.73 -35.03 28.54
C LYS A 263 -9.16 -34.47 27.18
N LYS A 264 -10.46 -34.27 26.97
CA LYS A 264 -10.98 -33.68 25.72
C LYS A 264 -10.58 -32.22 25.56
N ALA A 265 -10.59 -31.44 26.64
CA ALA A 265 -10.10 -30.07 26.62
C ALA A 265 -8.59 -30.00 26.30
N TYR A 266 -7.80 -30.89 26.88
CA TYR A 266 -6.38 -31.01 26.62
C TYR A 266 -6.07 -31.40 25.15
N GLU A 267 -6.83 -32.36 24.59
CA GLU A 267 -6.75 -32.70 23.16
C GLU A 267 -7.03 -31.50 22.25
N LEU A 268 -8.02 -30.66 22.62
CA LEU A 268 -8.33 -29.43 21.88
C LEU A 268 -7.18 -28.41 21.98
N ILE A 269 -6.55 -28.26 23.14
CA ILE A 269 -5.37 -27.38 23.28
C ILE A 269 -4.20 -27.87 22.43
N ILE A 270 -3.90 -29.18 22.42
CA ILE A 270 -2.85 -29.73 21.55
C ILE A 270 -3.13 -29.41 20.08
N LYS A 271 -4.42 -29.47 19.69
CA LYS A 271 -4.83 -29.12 18.32
C LYS A 271 -4.66 -27.63 18.05
N ILE A 272 -5.02 -26.76 18.99
CA ILE A 272 -4.86 -25.30 18.91
C ILE A 272 -3.37 -24.96 18.76
N ASP A 273 -2.51 -25.51 19.61
CA ASP A 273 -1.04 -25.35 19.58
C ASP A 273 -0.49 -25.68 18.17
N LYS A 274 -0.84 -26.85 17.65
CA LYS A 274 -0.39 -27.31 16.33
C LYS A 274 -0.91 -26.46 15.16
N GLU A 275 -2.17 -26.03 15.19
CA GLU A 275 -2.73 -25.21 14.10
C GLU A 275 -2.23 -23.76 14.17
N LEU A 276 -2.03 -23.21 15.37
CA LEU A 276 -1.43 -21.90 15.57
C LEU A 276 0.01 -21.86 15.05
N ASP A 277 0.83 -22.87 15.36
CA ASP A 277 2.20 -23.02 14.87
C ASP A 277 2.27 -22.98 13.34
N LYS A 278 1.32 -23.65 12.66
CA LYS A 278 1.25 -23.64 11.19
C LYS A 278 0.98 -22.23 10.66
N VAL A 279 -0.06 -21.57 11.16
CA VAL A 279 -0.45 -20.22 10.74
C VAL A 279 0.69 -19.23 10.96
N HIS A 280 1.34 -19.30 12.12
CA HIS A 280 2.51 -18.47 12.44
C HIS A 280 3.69 -18.76 11.51
N SER A 281 3.95 -20.02 11.19
CA SER A 281 5.01 -20.37 10.23
C SER A 281 4.76 -19.82 8.83
N GLU A 282 3.50 -19.77 8.39
CA GLU A 282 3.09 -19.19 7.11
C GLU A 282 3.23 -17.67 7.14
N HIS A 283 2.77 -17.02 8.21
CA HIS A 283 2.95 -15.59 8.42
C HIS A 283 4.44 -15.18 8.43
N ARG A 284 5.30 -15.95 9.12
CA ARG A 284 6.74 -15.72 9.14
C ARG A 284 7.40 -15.86 7.76
N LYS A 285 6.87 -16.74 6.89
CA LYS A 285 7.30 -16.80 5.48
C LYS A 285 6.89 -15.53 4.73
N LEU A 286 5.66 -15.04 4.92
CA LEU A 286 5.20 -13.79 4.31
C LEU A 286 6.00 -12.58 4.78
N LEU A 287 6.36 -12.51 6.06
CA LEU A 287 7.26 -11.47 6.57
C LEU A 287 8.61 -11.49 5.84
N LYS A 288 9.22 -12.66 5.67
CA LYS A 288 10.48 -12.79 4.89
C LYS A 288 10.31 -12.35 3.44
N GLU A 289 9.22 -12.75 2.79
CA GLU A 289 8.90 -12.35 1.42
C GLU A 289 8.68 -10.84 1.30
N SER A 290 7.99 -10.23 2.27
CA SER A 290 7.76 -8.79 2.32
C SER A 290 9.05 -7.98 2.54
N ILE A 291 9.97 -8.47 3.37
CA ILE A 291 11.30 -7.88 3.54
C ILE A 291 12.09 -7.99 2.23
N SER A 292 12.03 -9.16 1.57
CA SER A 292 12.69 -9.36 0.26
C SER A 292 12.12 -8.43 -0.80
N LEU A 293 10.79 -8.21 -0.78
CA LEU A 293 10.11 -7.30 -1.70
C LEU A 293 10.55 -5.86 -1.45
N LYS A 294 10.62 -5.43 -0.18
CA LYS A 294 11.11 -4.10 0.21
C LYS A 294 12.52 -3.84 -0.33
N ILE A 295 13.41 -4.81 -0.23
CA ILE A 295 14.81 -4.64 -0.67
C ILE A 295 14.87 -4.73 -2.20
N THR A 296 14.54 -5.89 -2.75
CA THR A 296 14.82 -6.23 -4.16
C THR A 296 13.95 -5.44 -5.13
N ALA A 297 12.66 -5.20 -4.83
CA ALA A 297 11.81 -4.49 -5.77
C ALA A 297 12.04 -2.97 -5.74
N LEU A 298 12.38 -2.39 -4.59
CA LEU A 298 12.72 -0.97 -4.52
C LEU A 298 14.10 -0.67 -5.14
N GLU A 299 15.06 -1.56 -4.96
CA GLU A 299 16.38 -1.46 -5.62
C GLU A 299 16.27 -1.67 -7.13
N ALA A 300 15.57 -2.71 -7.59
CA ALA A 300 15.34 -2.94 -9.02
C ALA A 300 14.53 -1.81 -9.67
N ALA A 301 13.59 -1.21 -8.93
CA ALA A 301 12.86 -0.03 -9.38
C ALA A 301 13.77 1.17 -9.59
N GLN A 302 14.62 1.44 -8.58
CA GLN A 302 15.58 2.52 -8.61
C GLN A 302 16.59 2.32 -9.76
N GLU A 303 17.14 1.11 -9.90
CA GLU A 303 18.03 0.74 -10.99
C GLU A 303 17.36 0.89 -12.37
N SER A 304 16.12 0.41 -12.54
CA SER A 304 15.37 0.58 -13.79
C SER A 304 15.17 2.04 -14.18
N LEU A 305 14.85 2.91 -13.21
CA LEU A 305 14.76 4.36 -13.42
C LEU A 305 16.11 4.96 -13.81
N TYR A 306 17.23 4.49 -13.25
CA TYR A 306 18.57 4.93 -13.64
C TYR A 306 18.97 4.42 -15.04
N PHE A 307 18.70 3.16 -15.36
CA PHE A 307 19.03 2.54 -16.64
C PHE A 307 18.14 3.03 -17.79
N MET A 308 16.99 3.63 -17.50
CA MET A 308 16.14 4.29 -18.52
C MET A 308 16.84 5.49 -19.18
N GLY A 309 17.72 6.19 -18.45
CA GLY A 309 18.50 7.32 -18.96
C GLY A 309 19.75 6.93 -19.76
N LEU A 310 20.16 5.65 -19.70
CA LEU A 310 21.32 5.15 -20.43
C LEU A 310 20.84 4.44 -21.69
N GLU A 311 21.39 4.79 -22.86
CA GLU A 311 21.14 4.03 -24.07
C GLU A 311 21.53 2.57 -23.83
N SER A 312 20.53 1.69 -23.79
CA SER A 312 20.73 0.26 -23.58
C SER A 312 21.54 -0.28 -24.75
N PHE A 313 22.84 -0.47 -24.56
CA PHE A 313 23.73 -1.01 -25.58
C PHE A 313 23.32 -2.45 -25.91
N ASN A 314 22.63 -2.63 -27.03
CA ASN A 314 22.19 -3.96 -27.45
C ASN A 314 23.38 -4.68 -28.09
N PHE A 315 24.12 -5.44 -27.27
CA PHE A 315 25.29 -6.21 -27.71
C PHE A 315 25.05 -7.03 -28.98
N LYS A 316 23.85 -7.61 -29.14
CA LYS A 316 23.50 -8.41 -30.30
C LYS A 316 23.37 -7.56 -31.56
N GLN A 317 22.69 -6.42 -31.51
CA GLN A 317 22.53 -5.54 -32.66
C GLN A 317 23.79 -4.74 -32.97
N GLU A 318 24.44 -4.16 -31.96
CA GLU A 318 25.52 -3.21 -32.16
C GLU A 318 26.88 -3.88 -32.39
N ILE A 319 27.17 -4.97 -31.70
CA ILE A 319 28.44 -5.70 -31.86
C ILE A 319 28.24 -6.92 -32.75
N THR A 320 27.41 -7.86 -32.35
CA THR A 320 27.36 -9.19 -32.98
C THR A 320 26.88 -9.10 -34.42
N ASN A 321 25.75 -8.42 -34.66
CA ASN A 321 25.21 -8.29 -36.01
C ASN A 321 26.16 -7.48 -36.91
N ARG A 322 26.75 -6.38 -36.43
CA ARG A 322 27.73 -5.60 -37.22
C ARG A 322 28.98 -6.41 -37.56
N LEU A 323 29.50 -7.20 -36.62
CA LEU A 323 30.66 -8.06 -36.86
C LEU A 323 30.38 -9.16 -37.88
N ILE A 324 29.15 -9.68 -37.91
CA ILE A 324 28.72 -10.72 -38.87
C ILE A 324 28.40 -10.12 -40.25
N SER A 325 27.69 -8.98 -40.30
CA SER A 325 27.20 -8.40 -41.56
C SER A 325 28.23 -7.55 -42.29
N THR A 326 29.18 -6.95 -41.57
CA THR A 326 30.37 -6.30 -42.14
C THR A 326 31.62 -6.95 -41.55
N PRO A 327 32.28 -7.88 -42.27
CA PRO A 327 33.46 -8.57 -41.73
C PRO A 327 34.58 -7.55 -41.48
N LEU A 328 34.80 -7.24 -40.21
CA LEU A 328 35.90 -6.41 -39.77
C LEU A 328 37.23 -7.14 -40.03
N PRO A 329 38.32 -6.41 -40.31
CA PRO A 329 39.66 -7.00 -40.39
C PRO A 329 39.96 -7.86 -39.16
N LEU A 330 40.67 -8.98 -39.36
CA LEU A 330 40.90 -10.01 -38.32
C LEU A 330 41.45 -9.43 -37.01
N GLU A 331 42.39 -8.49 -37.09
CA GLU A 331 42.97 -7.85 -35.90
C GLU A 331 41.96 -7.01 -35.12
N SER A 332 41.12 -6.24 -35.81
CA SER A 332 40.05 -5.45 -35.18
C SER A 332 39.00 -6.35 -34.53
N SER A 333 38.60 -7.43 -35.22
CA SER A 333 37.68 -8.44 -34.68
C SER A 333 38.27 -9.14 -33.45
N ARG A 334 39.57 -9.47 -33.48
CA ARG A 334 40.27 -10.09 -32.36
C ARG A 334 40.29 -9.19 -31.14
N GLN A 335 40.53 -7.89 -31.32
CA GLN A 335 40.56 -6.93 -30.22
C GLN A 335 39.19 -6.75 -29.56
N LEU A 336 38.11 -6.86 -30.34
CA LEU A 336 36.72 -6.77 -29.88
C LEU A 336 36.29 -8.01 -29.08
N ILE A 337 36.76 -9.20 -29.49
CA ILE A 337 36.40 -10.48 -28.85
C ILE A 337 37.32 -10.81 -27.66
N LYS A 338 38.56 -10.27 -27.62
CA LYS A 338 39.58 -10.54 -26.59
C LYS A 338 39.10 -10.39 -25.13
N PRO A 339 38.26 -9.40 -24.75
CA PRO A 339 37.73 -9.30 -23.39
C PRO A 339 36.81 -10.46 -22.99
N PHE A 340 36.18 -11.12 -23.97
CA PHE A 340 35.23 -12.22 -23.79
C PHE A 340 35.88 -13.60 -23.90
N ILE A 341 37.14 -13.67 -24.33
CA ILE A 341 37.89 -14.92 -24.35
C ILE A 341 38.54 -15.07 -22.97
N PHE A 342 38.04 -16.03 -22.20
CA PHE A 342 38.65 -16.41 -20.93
C PHE A 342 40.13 -16.82 -21.15
N LEU A 343 41.02 -16.38 -20.26
CA LEU A 343 42.35 -16.99 -20.13
C LEU A 343 42.14 -18.48 -19.89
N GLY A 344 42.82 -19.32 -20.69
CA GLY A 344 42.59 -20.77 -20.73
C GLY A 344 42.47 -21.37 -19.32
N ALA A 345 41.29 -21.88 -19.00
CA ALA A 345 41.05 -22.54 -17.72
C ALA A 345 41.87 -23.83 -17.69
N HIS A 346 42.87 -23.90 -16.81
CA HIS A 346 43.57 -25.14 -16.55
C HIS A 346 42.61 -26.11 -15.85
N THR A 347 42.25 -27.22 -16.52
CA THR A 347 41.47 -28.31 -15.92
C THR A 347 42.39 -29.15 -15.02
N SER A 348 42.93 -28.54 -13.97
CA SER A 348 43.68 -29.25 -12.93
C SER A 348 42.85 -29.29 -11.66
N TRP A 349 42.50 -30.50 -11.22
CA TRP A 349 41.82 -30.70 -9.94
C TRP A 349 42.80 -30.36 -8.81
N SER A 350 42.44 -29.40 -7.97
CA SER A 350 43.24 -29.03 -6.79
C SER A 350 42.92 -29.98 -5.64
N PRO A 351 43.92 -30.65 -5.03
CA PRO A 351 43.69 -31.47 -3.83
C PRO A 351 43.13 -30.69 -2.64
N ILE A 352 43.28 -29.35 -2.65
CA ILE A 352 42.76 -28.48 -1.59
C ILE A 352 41.24 -28.35 -1.65
N SER A 353 40.62 -28.63 -2.80
CA SER A 353 39.15 -28.60 -2.97
C SER A 353 38.44 -29.68 -2.15
N VAL A 354 39.16 -30.65 -1.57
CA VAL A 354 38.61 -31.62 -0.61
C VAL A 354 38.23 -30.96 0.72
N PHE A 355 38.90 -29.86 1.09
CA PHE A 355 38.65 -29.12 2.33
C PHE A 355 37.70 -27.93 2.14
N GLU A 356 37.24 -27.67 0.92
CA GLU A 356 36.19 -26.69 0.68
C GLU A 356 34.88 -27.14 1.34
N GLU A 357 34.05 -26.17 1.74
CA GLU A 357 32.75 -26.45 2.34
C GLU A 357 31.90 -27.33 1.41
N GLN A 358 31.72 -28.58 1.81
CA GLN A 358 30.85 -29.52 1.12
C GLN A 358 29.41 -29.07 1.34
N ARG A 359 28.76 -28.54 0.29
CA ARG A 359 27.33 -28.22 0.36
C ARG A 359 26.55 -29.52 0.48
N ILE A 360 26.01 -29.77 1.67
CA ILE A 360 25.04 -30.85 1.89
C ILE A 360 23.72 -30.34 1.32
N TRP A 361 23.38 -30.73 0.09
CA TRP A 361 22.06 -30.48 -0.47
C TRP A 361 21.01 -31.23 0.37
N GLY A 362 20.18 -30.48 1.09
CA GLY A 362 18.84 -30.96 1.40
C GLY A 362 17.97 -30.81 0.15
N ASP A 363 17.04 -31.72 -0.06
CA ASP A 363 16.05 -31.75 -1.17
C ASP A 363 15.14 -30.49 -1.25
N LYS A 364 15.47 -29.43 -0.49
CA LYS A 364 14.76 -28.14 -0.39
C LYS A 364 15.61 -26.93 -0.73
N ASP A 365 16.91 -27.10 -0.98
CA ASP A 365 17.74 -26.04 -1.54
C ASP A 365 17.74 -26.18 -3.07
N GLU A 366 16.55 -26.02 -3.65
CA GLU A 366 16.46 -25.59 -5.04
C GLU A 366 17.25 -24.29 -5.16
N GLU A 367 18.06 -24.26 -6.22
CA GLU A 367 18.95 -23.19 -6.60
C GLU A 367 18.45 -21.83 -6.08
N LYS A 368 19.26 -21.19 -5.23
CA LYS A 368 19.41 -19.74 -5.32
C LYS A 368 19.93 -19.43 -6.72
N THR A 369 19.07 -19.61 -7.71
CA THR A 369 19.13 -18.85 -8.93
C THR A 369 19.17 -17.42 -8.42
N CYS A 370 20.32 -16.77 -8.62
CA CYS A 370 20.29 -15.34 -8.88
C CYS A 370 19.29 -15.21 -10.03
N LYS A 371 18.00 -15.09 -9.69
CA LYS A 371 16.95 -14.78 -10.65
C LYS A 371 17.41 -13.44 -11.18
N PHE A 372 18.00 -13.47 -12.38
CA PHE A 372 18.08 -12.27 -13.17
C PHE A 372 16.69 -11.67 -13.15
N VAL A 373 16.64 -10.38 -12.82
CA VAL A 373 15.41 -9.58 -12.82
C VAL A 373 14.64 -9.99 -14.07
N GLU A 374 13.43 -10.53 -13.89
CA GLU A 374 12.56 -10.81 -15.03
C GLU A 374 12.46 -9.49 -15.81
N PRO A 375 12.82 -9.48 -17.10
CA PRO A 375 12.79 -8.26 -17.88
C PRO A 375 11.37 -7.68 -17.79
N ILE A 376 11.29 -6.42 -17.37
CA ILE A 376 10.08 -5.61 -17.43
C ILE A 376 9.50 -5.78 -18.85
N ASP A 377 8.18 -5.95 -18.97
CA ASP A 377 7.51 -6.07 -20.27
C ASP A 377 8.02 -4.98 -21.23
N GLU A 378 8.65 -5.39 -22.34
CA GLU A 378 9.27 -4.48 -23.32
C GLU A 378 8.26 -3.46 -23.86
N GLU A 379 6.97 -3.81 -23.87
CA GLU A 379 5.87 -2.95 -24.28
C GLU A 379 5.68 -1.74 -23.34
N VAL A 380 5.69 -1.97 -22.03
CA VAL A 380 5.56 -0.90 -21.02
C VAL A 380 6.77 0.04 -21.10
N LEU A 381 7.97 -0.53 -21.26
CA LEU A 381 9.19 0.26 -21.35
C LEU A 381 9.21 1.16 -22.60
N ASN A 382 8.57 0.74 -23.70
CA ASN A 382 8.46 1.53 -24.93
C ASN A 382 7.47 2.70 -24.81
N GLU A 383 6.29 2.50 -24.19
CA GLU A 383 5.32 3.60 -23.99
C GLU A 383 5.93 4.75 -23.17
N TYR A 384 6.66 4.44 -22.11
CA TYR A 384 7.31 5.46 -21.28
C TYR A 384 8.50 6.14 -21.98
N LYS A 385 9.25 5.41 -22.81
CA LYS A 385 10.26 6.03 -23.68
C LYS A 385 9.61 7.07 -24.59
N GLU A 386 8.46 6.78 -25.18
CA GLU A 386 7.74 7.74 -26.03
C GLU A 386 7.27 8.97 -25.24
N ILE A 387 6.73 8.80 -24.03
CA ILE A 387 6.32 9.91 -23.16
C ILE A 387 7.52 10.78 -22.80
N THR A 388 8.66 10.16 -22.44
CA THR A 388 9.89 10.88 -22.07
C THR A 388 10.46 11.65 -23.25
N ILE A 389 10.47 11.04 -24.44
CA ILE A 389 10.86 11.70 -25.69
C ILE A 389 9.99 12.93 -25.96
N GLN A 390 8.67 12.83 -25.76
CA GLN A 390 7.77 13.98 -25.92
C GLN A 390 8.01 15.08 -24.86
N ASN A 391 8.32 14.71 -23.63
CA ASN A 391 8.64 15.67 -22.57
C ASN A 391 9.95 16.40 -22.87
N PHE A 392 10.97 15.70 -23.35
CA PHE A 392 12.25 16.30 -23.77
C PHE A 392 12.06 17.23 -24.96
N ARG A 393 11.18 16.88 -25.90
CA ARG A 393 10.78 17.77 -26.99
C ARG A 393 10.17 19.07 -26.46
N LYS A 394 9.21 19.01 -25.52
CA LYS A 394 8.59 20.21 -24.93
C LYS A 394 9.60 21.09 -24.20
N ILE A 395 10.51 20.50 -23.43
CA ILE A 395 11.59 21.23 -22.75
C ILE A 395 12.47 21.94 -23.80
N MET A 396 12.81 21.25 -24.89
CA MET A 396 13.58 21.83 -25.99
C MET A 396 12.83 22.97 -26.72
N GLU A 397 11.51 22.85 -26.91
CA GLU A 397 10.68 23.91 -27.49
C GLU A 397 10.73 25.18 -26.61
N ILE A 398 10.60 25.04 -25.29
CA ILE A 398 10.73 26.16 -24.34
C ILE A 398 12.12 26.79 -24.42
N ILE A 399 13.18 25.97 -24.47
CA ILE A 399 14.55 26.47 -24.61
C ILE A 399 14.71 27.27 -25.92
N LEU A 400 14.14 26.79 -27.02
CA LEU A 400 14.19 27.47 -28.32
C LEU A 400 13.41 28.78 -28.33
N GLU A 401 12.28 28.87 -27.61
CA GLU A 401 11.54 30.12 -27.45
C GLU A 401 12.36 31.17 -26.70
N ILE A 402 13.08 30.77 -25.64
CA ILE A 402 13.93 31.68 -24.86
C ILE A 402 15.19 32.05 -25.65
N LEU A 403 15.77 31.10 -26.38
CA LEU A 403 16.97 31.32 -27.18
C LEU A 403 16.71 32.31 -28.33
N GLY A 404 15.54 32.26 -28.97
CA GLY A 404 15.18 33.16 -30.07
C GLY A 404 16.24 33.14 -31.19
N ASP A 405 16.87 34.30 -31.44
CA ASP A 405 17.96 34.47 -32.42
C ASP A 405 19.37 34.39 -31.80
N ARG A 406 19.49 34.12 -30.49
CA ARG A 406 20.79 34.01 -29.80
C ARG A 406 21.42 32.64 -30.05
N ASN A 407 22.75 32.59 -29.95
CA ASN A 407 23.51 31.34 -30.13
C ASN A 407 23.84 30.63 -28.81
N GLU A 408 23.68 31.32 -27.68
CA GLU A 408 24.06 30.85 -26.35
C GLU A 408 22.96 31.26 -25.35
N ILE A 409 22.71 30.39 -24.38
CA ILE A 409 21.74 30.58 -23.29
C ILE A 409 22.31 29.99 -22.02
N GLU A 410 22.12 30.67 -20.89
CA GLU A 410 22.48 30.15 -19.58
C GLU A 410 21.29 29.43 -18.94
N LEU A 411 21.58 28.38 -18.16
CA LEU A 411 20.55 27.65 -17.42
C LEU A 411 19.80 28.54 -16.42
N SER A 412 20.47 29.53 -15.84
CA SER A 412 19.88 30.58 -14.97
C SER A 412 18.72 31.31 -15.66
N GLU A 413 18.91 31.73 -16.91
CA GLU A 413 17.88 32.42 -17.70
C GLU A 413 16.67 31.52 -17.99
N VAL A 414 16.92 30.23 -18.23
CA VAL A 414 15.85 29.23 -18.43
C VAL A 414 15.05 29.02 -17.14
N MET A 415 15.74 28.94 -16.00
CA MET A 415 15.13 28.78 -14.68
C MET A 415 14.25 29.98 -14.31
N ASP A 416 14.72 31.20 -14.55
CA ASP A 416 13.97 32.42 -14.25
C ASP A 416 12.71 32.55 -15.11
N TYR A 417 12.78 32.17 -16.39
CA TYR A 417 11.62 32.12 -17.28
C TYR A 417 10.59 31.07 -16.83
N LEU A 418 11.06 29.88 -16.42
CA LEU A 418 10.19 28.81 -15.95
C LEU A 418 9.53 29.13 -14.61
N LYS A 419 10.20 29.86 -13.70
CA LYS A 419 9.59 30.34 -12.44
C LYS A 419 8.38 31.26 -12.69
N LEU A 420 8.41 32.05 -13.75
CA LEU A 420 7.34 33.00 -14.09
C LEU A 420 6.15 32.36 -14.81
N ASN A 421 6.41 31.42 -15.74
CA ASN A 421 5.38 30.90 -16.64
C ASN A 421 4.98 29.44 -16.37
N HIS A 422 5.89 28.60 -15.87
CA HIS A 422 5.71 27.14 -15.78
C HIS A 422 6.40 26.51 -14.56
N GLU A 423 6.04 26.95 -13.34
CA GLU A 423 6.66 26.48 -12.08
C GLU A 423 6.57 24.94 -11.90
N HIS A 424 5.53 24.31 -12.43
CA HIS A 424 5.32 22.86 -12.37
C HIS A 424 6.41 22.04 -13.09
N VAL A 425 7.06 22.60 -14.11
CA VAL A 425 8.13 21.92 -14.87
C VAL A 425 9.41 21.83 -14.03
N LEU A 426 9.71 22.85 -13.22
CA LEU A 426 10.86 22.86 -12.32
C LEU A 426 10.75 21.86 -11.17
N LYS A 427 9.53 21.48 -10.81
CA LYS A 427 9.26 20.44 -9.79
C LYS A 427 9.35 19.03 -10.38
N ALA A 428 9.33 18.89 -11.71
CA ALA A 428 9.41 17.60 -12.37
C ALA A 428 10.87 17.15 -12.54
N ARG A 429 11.16 15.91 -12.14
CA ARG A 429 12.50 15.30 -12.31
C ARG A 429 12.97 15.29 -13.76
N THR A 430 12.05 15.12 -14.71
CA THR A 430 12.32 15.08 -16.16
C THR A 430 13.08 16.32 -16.67
N PHE A 431 12.90 17.48 -16.03
CA PHE A 431 13.67 18.68 -16.35
C PHE A 431 15.16 18.53 -15.99
N TYR A 432 15.47 17.96 -14.82
CA TYR A 432 16.85 17.72 -14.40
C TYR A 432 17.50 16.59 -15.18
N ASP A 433 16.75 15.51 -15.44
CA ASP A 433 17.21 14.39 -16.27
C ASP A 433 17.60 14.88 -17.67
N PHE A 434 16.83 15.80 -18.26
CA PHE A 434 17.16 16.43 -19.55
C PHE A 434 18.55 17.07 -19.54
N TRP A 435 18.87 17.91 -18.55
CA TRP A 435 20.17 18.60 -18.49
C TRP A 435 21.34 17.66 -18.17
N ILE A 436 21.13 16.69 -17.27
CA ILE A 436 22.16 15.71 -16.91
C ILE A 436 22.52 14.86 -18.13
N ILE A 437 21.53 14.33 -18.84
CA ILE A 437 21.78 13.48 -20.00
C ILE A 437 22.30 14.32 -21.17
N LEU A 438 21.78 15.54 -21.39
CA LEU A 438 22.30 16.43 -22.43
C LEU A 438 23.77 16.80 -22.20
N HIS A 439 24.19 16.98 -20.94
CA HIS A 439 25.59 17.19 -20.58
C HIS A 439 26.45 15.96 -20.89
N GLN A 440 25.99 14.76 -20.50
CA GLN A 440 26.73 13.51 -20.72
C GLN A 440 26.88 13.14 -22.20
N VAL A 441 25.87 13.44 -23.02
CA VAL A 441 25.85 13.14 -24.46
C VAL A 441 26.51 14.26 -25.29
N SER A 442 26.88 15.38 -24.65
CA SER A 442 27.54 16.49 -25.34
C SER A 442 28.97 16.11 -25.78
N PRO A 443 29.42 16.45 -27.01
CA PRO A 443 28.74 17.26 -28.03
C PRO A 443 27.83 16.45 -28.97
N ILE A 444 26.63 16.98 -29.23
CA ILE A 444 25.67 16.36 -30.17
C ILE A 444 25.86 16.98 -31.55
N LEU A 445 26.15 16.15 -32.55
CA LEU A 445 26.21 16.55 -33.97
C LEU A 445 24.82 16.40 -34.60
N ILE A 446 24.31 17.47 -35.23
CA ILE A 446 22.99 17.46 -35.84
C ILE A 446 23.14 17.09 -37.32
N ASP A 447 22.89 15.83 -37.63
CA ASP A 447 22.84 15.35 -39.01
C ASP A 447 21.49 15.68 -39.67
N LYS A 448 21.52 15.89 -40.99
CA LYS A 448 20.34 16.19 -41.81
C LYS A 448 19.40 14.99 -42.01
N ASN A 449 19.84 13.78 -41.69
CA ASN A 449 19.05 12.55 -41.85
C ASN A 449 18.31 12.23 -40.54
N GLU A 450 16.98 12.19 -40.58
CA GLU A 450 16.13 11.93 -39.41
C GLU A 450 16.37 10.56 -38.76
N ASP A 451 16.85 9.58 -39.53
CA ASP A 451 17.06 8.19 -39.09
C ASP A 451 18.32 7.99 -38.22
N ASN A 452 19.26 8.95 -38.23
CA ASN A 452 20.48 8.85 -37.42
C ASN A 452 20.25 9.30 -35.96
N HIS A 453 19.14 9.97 -35.68
CA HIS A 453 18.80 10.42 -34.33
C HIS A 453 18.15 9.27 -33.57
N THR A 454 18.92 8.68 -32.65
CA THR A 454 18.49 7.58 -31.77
C THR A 454 18.54 8.04 -30.32
N GLY A 455 17.81 7.35 -29.43
CA GLY A 455 17.76 7.69 -28.00
C GLY A 455 16.66 8.69 -27.59
N LEU A 456 16.70 9.12 -26.32
CA LEU A 456 15.67 9.96 -25.69
C LEU A 456 15.56 11.37 -26.29
N PHE A 457 16.61 11.87 -26.95
CA PHE A 457 16.63 13.19 -27.57
C PHE A 457 16.16 13.20 -29.03
N LYS A 458 15.73 12.07 -29.59
CA LYS A 458 15.37 11.95 -31.02
C LYS A 458 14.43 13.05 -31.50
N GLU A 459 13.37 13.35 -30.76
CA GLU A 459 12.41 14.40 -31.14
C GLU A 459 12.93 15.81 -30.82
N ALA A 460 13.79 15.96 -29.81
CA ALA A 460 14.42 17.24 -29.47
C ALA A 460 15.46 17.66 -30.51
N THR A 461 16.29 16.73 -31.02
CA THR A 461 17.30 17.03 -32.05
C THR A 461 16.67 17.31 -33.42
N LYS A 462 15.52 16.70 -33.73
CA LYS A 462 14.72 17.02 -34.94
C LYS A 462 14.35 18.50 -35.03
N LEU A 463 14.02 19.15 -33.91
CA LEU A 463 13.67 20.58 -33.88
C LEU A 463 14.83 21.50 -34.27
N LEU A 464 16.06 20.99 -34.23
CA LEU A 464 17.28 21.73 -34.53
C LEU A 464 17.80 21.48 -35.95
N ILE A 465 17.20 20.56 -36.70
CA ILE A 465 17.55 20.28 -38.10
C ILE A 465 17.35 21.56 -38.93
N GLY A 466 18.44 22.08 -39.48
CA GLY A 466 18.44 23.30 -40.31
C GLY A 466 18.73 24.60 -39.55
N LYS A 467 18.75 24.59 -38.20
CA LYS A 467 19.07 25.77 -37.37
C LYS A 467 20.51 25.75 -36.84
N CYS A 468 21.00 24.59 -36.41
CA CYS A 468 22.33 24.45 -35.79
C CYS A 468 23.07 23.22 -36.33
N LYS A 469 24.42 23.25 -36.32
CA LYS A 469 25.27 22.11 -36.72
C LYS A 469 25.70 21.22 -35.56
N SER A 470 25.82 21.79 -34.36
CA SER A 470 26.25 21.08 -33.16
C SER A 470 25.72 21.77 -31.92
N ILE A 471 25.35 21.00 -30.89
CA ILE A 471 25.03 21.49 -29.55
C ILE A 471 26.19 21.14 -28.63
N LYS A 472 26.65 22.11 -27.86
CA LYS A 472 27.67 21.91 -26.84
C LYS A 472 27.16 22.46 -25.51
N VAL A 473 27.21 21.63 -24.48
CA VAL A 473 26.95 22.01 -23.10
C VAL A 473 28.30 22.19 -22.42
N ILE A 474 28.48 23.32 -21.73
CA ILE A 474 29.71 23.63 -21.00
C ILE A 474 29.31 23.90 -19.55
N GLU A 475 29.92 23.17 -18.63
CA GLU A 475 29.73 23.38 -17.19
C GLU A 475 30.41 24.69 -16.76
N SER A 476 29.71 25.51 -15.98
CA SER A 476 30.23 26.73 -15.37
C SER A 476 30.25 26.56 -13.85
N ASN A 477 31.23 27.17 -13.16
CA ASN A 477 31.47 26.96 -11.72
C ASN A 477 30.42 27.54 -10.76
N ASN A 478 29.27 28.02 -11.26
CA ASN A 478 28.23 28.63 -10.44
C ASN A 478 27.17 27.61 -10.02
N ILE A 479 26.89 27.53 -8.72
CA ILE A 479 25.80 26.69 -8.18
C ILE A 479 24.50 27.49 -8.31
N LEU A 480 23.51 26.92 -9.00
CA LEU A 480 22.18 27.52 -9.17
C LEU A 480 21.20 26.88 -8.18
N GLU A 481 20.51 27.70 -7.39
CA GLU A 481 19.43 27.24 -6.50
C GLU A 481 18.10 27.21 -7.27
N ALA A 482 17.62 26.00 -7.54
CA ALA A 482 16.36 25.77 -8.26
C ALA A 482 15.12 26.04 -7.40
N ASN A 483 15.25 25.84 -6.08
CA ASN A 483 14.45 26.36 -4.98
C ASN A 483 15.08 25.88 -3.67
#